data_AF-A0A955KRB1-F1
#
_entry.id   AF-A0A955KRB1-F1
#
_cell.length_a   1.000
_cell.length_b   1.000
_cell.length_c   1.000
_cell.angle_alpha   90.00
_cell.angle_beta   90.00
_cell.angle_gamma   90.00
#
_symmetry.space_group_name_H-M   'P 1'
#
loop_
_entity.id
_entity.type
_entity.pdbx_description
1 polymer ?
#
loop_
_entity_poly.entity_id
_entity_poly.type
_entity_poly.pdbx_seq_one_letter_code
_entity_poly.pdbx_strand_id
1 'polypeptide(L)'
;MHKHRHLVALPLFLALIGLSCLSLQPQSLPAMFVSGSEERFSLPSGIYGVLYRGSFEEKEGVLSLEDGDLVLSTERIATVYAGDAVLTLLTGSAYVSYSDGKLTVAGLNAPVAVLYGDQRMIVPSGMQWSTDAAIEPLTSGFALWMRARTPHRLPDTFMARKTQDLALVKQPRDVLERDDVDAREIAQLLSETTADQTPLRMQLLQKLVTDESLWMAASFHPAYQEIAWSMFGPDVSVESQLTRLFLLPFSALTQQEFSPFIFERYKASLIDVLTQVGDPVLLTEHIAQAHLPLISMYESLGYPVRARSLQETLLYLIEASPEVTTGMKEAKKDISAMQAIDVSSLTAVTPREPEPEIAEASKEPTVVLLPEEVELAAYRMLSETSALFTVQTAITAFAPNQARVSDIVFSTATKDHSVSFTLDVVTGTVADIDVNGETNFPYAPTFESFIGWIKSDAL
;
A
#
# COMPACT_ATOMS: atom_id res chain seq x y z
N MET A 1 34.64 -58.58 -30.13
CA MET A 1 33.32 -59.05 -29.66
C MET A 1 32.98 -58.32 -28.36
N HIS A 2 32.17 -57.25 -28.42
CA HIS A 2 31.48 -56.74 -27.23
C HIS A 2 30.02 -56.46 -27.62
N LYS A 3 29.11 -57.14 -26.91
CA LYS A 3 27.67 -57.19 -27.16
C LYS A 3 27.02 -55.90 -26.65
N HIS A 4 26.18 -55.28 -27.48
CA HIS A 4 25.28 -54.21 -27.11
C HIS A 4 24.18 -54.72 -26.16
N ARG A 5 24.07 -54.11 -24.98
CA ARG A 5 22.97 -54.32 -24.01
C ARG A 5 22.50 -52.97 -23.46
N HIS A 6 21.78 -52.16 -24.25
CA HIS A 6 21.16 -50.92 -23.75
C HIS A 6 19.76 -50.59 -24.32
N LEU A 7 19.08 -51.54 -24.97
CA LEU A 7 17.83 -51.25 -25.71
C LEU A 7 16.55 -51.86 -25.09
N VAL A 8 16.49 -51.95 -23.75
CA VAL A 8 15.28 -52.47 -23.05
C VAL A 8 14.71 -51.49 -22.01
N ALA A 9 15.46 -50.44 -21.59
CA ALA A 9 14.98 -49.52 -20.57
C ALA A 9 14.05 -48.40 -21.10
N LEU A 10 14.21 -48.00 -22.38
CA LEU A 10 13.47 -46.87 -22.96
C LEU A 10 11.94 -47.10 -23.10
N PRO A 11 11.44 -48.28 -23.52
CA PRO A 11 10.00 -48.49 -23.64
C PRO A 11 9.29 -48.52 -22.28
N LEU A 12 9.98 -49.00 -21.24
CA LEU A 12 9.42 -49.08 -19.89
C LEU A 12 9.31 -47.68 -19.25
N PHE A 13 10.30 -46.82 -19.50
CA PHE A 13 10.29 -45.43 -19.04
C PHE A 13 9.18 -44.61 -19.71
N LEU A 14 8.95 -44.81 -21.01
CA LEU A 14 7.85 -44.15 -21.73
C LEU A 14 6.46 -44.65 -21.31
N ALA A 15 6.32 -45.93 -20.96
CA ALA A 15 5.08 -46.47 -20.43
C ALA A 15 4.74 -45.93 -19.03
N LEU A 16 5.76 -45.71 -18.18
CA LEU A 16 5.59 -45.09 -16.86
C LEU A 16 5.18 -43.62 -16.96
N ILE A 17 5.72 -42.86 -17.91
CA ILE A 17 5.29 -41.47 -18.16
C ILE A 17 3.84 -41.41 -18.67
N GLY A 18 3.45 -42.36 -19.54
CA GLY A 18 2.09 -42.42 -20.07
C GLY A 18 1.01 -42.71 -19.00
N LEU A 19 1.32 -43.52 -17.99
CA LEU A 19 0.41 -43.83 -16.89
C LEU A 19 0.24 -42.66 -15.89
N SER A 20 1.27 -41.82 -15.73
CA SER A 20 1.21 -40.63 -14.86
C SER A 20 0.34 -39.49 -15.43
N CYS A 21 0.04 -39.49 -16.73
CA CYS A 21 -0.84 -38.48 -17.34
C CYS A 21 -2.34 -38.87 -17.35
N LEU A 22 -2.71 -40.08 -16.91
CA LEU A 22 -4.07 -40.60 -17.01
C LEU A 22 -4.89 -40.47 -15.72
N SER A 23 -4.36 -39.89 -14.64
CA SER A 23 -5.06 -39.81 -13.34
C SER A 23 -5.24 -38.41 -12.75
N LEU A 24 -5.41 -37.39 -13.59
CA LEU A 24 -5.90 -36.08 -13.15
C LEU A 24 -7.36 -35.93 -13.61
N GLN A 25 -8.28 -36.58 -12.91
CA GLN A 25 -9.64 -36.05 -12.82
C GLN A 25 -9.57 -34.91 -11.80
N PRO A 26 -9.70 -33.63 -12.22
CA PRO A 26 -9.82 -32.55 -11.26
C PRO A 26 -11.11 -32.79 -10.49
N GLN A 27 -10.99 -33.08 -9.19
CA GLN A 27 -12.10 -32.88 -8.27
C GLN A 27 -12.30 -31.37 -8.19
N SER A 28 -13.18 -30.83 -9.03
CA SER A 28 -13.61 -29.45 -8.94
C SER A 28 -14.23 -29.25 -7.56
N LEU A 29 -13.54 -28.50 -6.70
CA LEU A 29 -14.18 -27.90 -5.54
C LEU A 29 -15.30 -26.99 -6.06
N PRO A 30 -16.42 -26.88 -5.33
CA PRO A 30 -17.54 -26.06 -5.78
C PRO A 30 -17.07 -24.60 -5.89
N ALA A 31 -17.13 -24.06 -7.11
CA ALA A 31 -17.04 -22.62 -7.32
C ALA A 31 -18.14 -21.96 -6.49
N MET A 32 -17.73 -21.14 -5.52
CA MET A 32 -18.67 -20.50 -4.59
C MET A 32 -19.20 -19.23 -5.26
N PHE A 33 -20.29 -19.38 -6.02
CA PHE A 33 -21.01 -18.24 -6.58
C PHE A 33 -22.09 -17.79 -5.59
N VAL A 34 -21.84 -16.67 -4.90
CA VAL A 34 -22.82 -16.07 -3.98
C VAL A 34 -23.00 -14.59 -4.30
N SER A 35 -24.24 -14.20 -4.56
CA SER A 35 -24.61 -12.84 -4.97
C SER A 35 -24.94 -11.97 -3.75
N GLY A 36 -24.13 -10.93 -3.51
CA GLY A 36 -24.57 -9.68 -2.87
C GLY A 36 -24.41 -9.53 -1.35
N SER A 37 -23.78 -10.47 -0.65
CA SER A 37 -23.49 -10.33 0.78
C SER A 37 -21.98 -10.46 1.03
N GLU A 38 -21.42 -9.58 1.86
CA GLU A 38 -20.06 -9.71 2.38
C GLU A 38 -19.85 -11.13 2.91
N GLU A 39 -18.92 -11.87 2.30
CA GLU A 39 -18.66 -13.26 2.64
C GLU A 39 -17.36 -13.33 3.45
N ARG A 40 -17.45 -13.86 4.68
CA ARG A 40 -16.28 -14.12 5.52
C ARG A 40 -15.83 -15.55 5.29
N PHE A 41 -14.56 -15.76 5.00
CA PHE A 41 -14.01 -17.07 4.72
C PHE A 41 -12.74 -17.34 5.54
N SER A 42 -12.43 -18.62 5.70
CA SER A 42 -11.24 -19.11 6.39
C SER A 42 -10.82 -20.41 5.71
N LEU A 43 -9.63 -20.42 5.13
CA LEU A 43 -9.15 -21.48 4.25
C LEU A 43 -8.19 -22.43 4.99
N PRO A 44 -8.08 -23.69 4.55
CA PRO A 44 -7.09 -24.63 5.09
C PRO A 44 -5.64 -24.14 4.91
N SER A 45 -5.38 -23.31 3.91
CA SER A 45 -4.12 -22.59 3.74
C SER A 45 -3.87 -21.48 4.77
N GLY A 46 -4.71 -21.34 5.80
CA GLY A 46 -4.51 -20.32 6.84
C GLY A 46 -4.73 -18.88 6.34
N ILE A 47 -5.11 -18.72 5.07
CA ILE A 47 -5.62 -17.47 4.53
C ILE A 47 -7.05 -17.31 5.03
N TYR A 48 -7.38 -16.15 5.56
CA TYR A 48 -8.74 -15.81 5.98
C TYR A 48 -9.07 -14.38 5.58
N GLY A 49 -10.33 -14.06 5.39
CA GLY A 49 -10.68 -12.76 4.84
C GLY A 49 -12.16 -12.49 4.67
N VAL A 50 -12.42 -11.39 3.96
CA VAL A 50 -13.75 -10.92 3.58
C VAL A 50 -13.75 -10.66 2.08
N LEU A 51 -14.65 -11.34 1.36
CA LEU A 51 -14.99 -11.07 -0.03
C LEU A 51 -16.19 -10.13 -0.05
N TYR A 52 -15.98 -8.89 -0.50
CA TYR A 52 -17.06 -7.88 -0.58
C TYR A 52 -17.89 -8.05 -1.86
N ARG A 53 -17.22 -8.41 -2.95
CA ARG A 53 -17.82 -8.60 -4.27
C ARG A 53 -17.00 -9.62 -5.03
N GLY A 54 -17.66 -10.40 -5.90
CA GLY A 54 -16.99 -11.22 -6.90
C GLY A 54 -16.85 -12.69 -6.52
N SER A 55 -15.82 -13.35 -7.04
CA SER A 55 -15.50 -14.76 -6.78
C SER A 55 -14.00 -14.99 -6.70
N PHE A 56 -13.61 -15.96 -5.87
CA PHE A 56 -12.27 -16.51 -5.85
C PHE A 56 -12.31 -18.04 -5.78
N GLU A 57 -11.21 -18.67 -6.17
CA GLU A 57 -10.97 -20.11 -6.01
C GLU A 57 -9.67 -20.33 -5.24
N GLU A 58 -9.62 -21.36 -4.40
CA GLU A 58 -8.38 -21.81 -3.77
C GLU A 58 -7.99 -23.19 -4.30
N LYS A 59 -6.76 -23.32 -4.80
CA LYS A 59 -6.16 -24.58 -5.25
C LYS A 59 -4.78 -24.72 -4.64
N GLU A 60 -4.55 -25.80 -3.89
CA GLU A 60 -3.22 -26.12 -3.32
C GLU A 60 -2.59 -24.95 -2.52
N GLY A 61 -3.44 -24.21 -1.80
CA GLY A 61 -3.03 -23.05 -0.99
C GLY A 61 -2.72 -21.77 -1.79
N VAL A 62 -2.99 -21.78 -3.09
CA VAL A 62 -2.96 -20.61 -3.96
C VAL A 62 -4.37 -20.07 -4.13
N LEU A 63 -4.57 -18.79 -3.88
CA LEU A 63 -5.85 -18.10 -4.10
C LEU A 63 -5.87 -17.48 -5.49
N SER A 64 -6.97 -17.60 -6.22
CA SER A 64 -7.17 -16.98 -7.53
C SER A 64 -8.43 -16.12 -7.48
N LEU A 65 -8.28 -14.80 -7.55
CA LEU A 65 -9.35 -13.81 -7.62
C LEU A 65 -9.72 -13.59 -9.10
N GLU A 66 -10.93 -13.98 -9.50
CA GLU A 66 -11.38 -13.89 -10.90
C GLU A 66 -11.89 -12.48 -11.26
N ASP A 67 -12.74 -11.93 -10.42
CA ASP A 67 -13.26 -10.56 -10.42
C ASP A 67 -13.71 -10.29 -8.98
N GLY A 68 -13.48 -9.10 -8.43
CA GLY A 68 -13.99 -8.74 -7.11
C GLY A 68 -13.08 -7.90 -6.22
N ASP A 69 -13.53 -7.79 -4.97
CA ASP A 69 -12.91 -7.03 -3.89
C ASP A 69 -12.68 -7.94 -2.69
N LEU A 70 -11.42 -8.11 -2.32
CA LEU A 70 -10.97 -9.06 -1.31
C LEU A 70 -10.10 -8.36 -0.27
N VAL A 71 -10.47 -8.45 1.00
CA VAL A 71 -9.52 -8.24 2.10
C VAL A 71 -9.11 -9.60 2.63
N LEU A 72 -7.82 -9.86 2.71
CA LEU A 72 -7.28 -11.12 3.19
C LEU A 72 -6.18 -10.89 4.22
N SER A 73 -6.00 -11.87 5.08
CA SER A 73 -4.95 -11.94 6.08
C SER A 73 -4.42 -13.36 6.13
N THR A 74 -3.15 -13.49 6.48
CA THR A 74 -2.45 -14.76 6.55
C THR A 74 -1.38 -14.70 7.63
N GLU A 75 -1.19 -15.81 8.33
CA GLU A 75 -0.05 -15.96 9.26
C GLU A 75 1.22 -16.44 8.53
N ARG A 76 1.05 -16.88 7.28
CA ARG A 76 2.06 -17.49 6.41
C ARG A 76 2.24 -16.73 5.10
N ILE A 77 3.17 -17.16 4.25
CA ILE A 77 3.19 -16.69 2.86
C ILE A 77 1.89 -17.10 2.18
N ALA A 78 1.25 -16.13 1.52
CA ALA A 78 0.12 -16.35 0.64
C ALA A 78 0.47 -15.89 -0.78
N THR A 79 0.03 -16.67 -1.76
CA THR A 79 0.08 -16.31 -3.18
C THR A 79 -1.33 -16.11 -3.68
N VAL A 80 -1.57 -14.94 -4.30
CA VAL A 80 -2.86 -14.58 -4.87
C VAL A 80 -2.68 -14.25 -6.35
N TYR A 81 -3.37 -14.97 -7.23
CA TYR A 81 -3.50 -14.61 -8.64
C TYR A 81 -4.67 -13.64 -8.80
N ALA A 82 -4.46 -12.56 -9.55
CA ALA A 82 -5.47 -11.58 -9.89
C ALA A 82 -5.28 -11.16 -11.36
N GLY A 83 -6.02 -11.82 -12.26
CA GLY A 83 -5.72 -11.79 -13.70
C GLY A 83 -4.33 -12.36 -13.99
N ASP A 84 -3.52 -11.60 -14.72
CA ASP A 84 -2.12 -11.95 -15.05
C ASP A 84 -1.12 -11.60 -13.93
N ALA A 85 -1.60 -10.97 -12.84
CA ALA A 85 -0.75 -10.59 -11.73
C ALA A 85 -0.62 -11.72 -10.70
N VAL A 86 0.59 -11.90 -10.17
CA VAL A 86 0.89 -12.76 -9.03
C VAL A 86 1.26 -11.89 -7.84
N LEU A 87 0.46 -11.95 -6.79
CA LEU A 87 0.66 -11.22 -5.56
C LEU A 87 1.25 -12.16 -4.52
N THR A 88 2.33 -11.75 -3.88
CA THR A 88 2.94 -12.47 -2.76
C THR A 88 2.85 -11.62 -1.52
N LEU A 89 2.16 -12.13 -0.51
CA LEU A 89 2.00 -11.53 0.80
C LEU A 89 2.75 -12.40 1.83
N LEU A 90 3.50 -11.77 2.72
CA LEU A 90 4.11 -12.43 3.88
C LEU A 90 3.09 -12.54 5.03
N THR A 91 3.52 -12.67 6.27
CA THR A 91 2.62 -12.59 7.42
C THR A 91 1.98 -11.20 7.52
N GLY A 92 0.64 -11.14 7.51
CA GLY A 92 -0.12 -9.89 7.63
C GLY A 92 -1.35 -9.87 6.73
N SER A 93 -1.80 -8.67 6.38
CA SER A 93 -3.05 -8.43 5.67
C SER A 93 -2.90 -7.43 4.52
N ALA A 94 -3.71 -7.67 3.50
CA ALA A 94 -3.77 -6.88 2.28
C ALA A 94 -5.21 -6.75 1.78
N TYR A 95 -5.44 -5.71 0.99
CA TYR A 95 -6.63 -5.56 0.16
C TYR A 95 -6.25 -5.72 -1.31
N VAL A 96 -7.06 -6.47 -2.05
CA VAL A 96 -6.90 -6.73 -3.47
C VAL A 96 -8.26 -6.49 -4.15
N SER A 97 -8.28 -5.64 -5.15
CA SER A 97 -9.41 -5.42 -6.05
C SER A 97 -8.99 -5.73 -7.46
N TYR A 98 -9.74 -6.58 -8.15
CA TYR A 98 -9.52 -6.87 -9.56
C TYR A 98 -10.85 -6.83 -10.30
N SER A 99 -11.02 -5.89 -11.21
CA SER A 99 -12.23 -5.79 -12.03
C SER A 99 -11.94 -5.09 -13.35
N ASP A 100 -12.53 -5.59 -14.44
CA ASP A 100 -12.35 -5.04 -15.79
C ASP A 100 -10.87 -4.84 -16.20
N GLY A 101 -9.99 -5.75 -15.77
CA GLY A 101 -8.55 -5.70 -16.03
C GLY A 101 -7.77 -4.71 -15.15
N LYS A 102 -8.46 -3.91 -14.33
CA LYS A 102 -7.85 -3.02 -13.35
C LYS A 102 -7.53 -3.76 -12.07
N LEU A 103 -6.29 -3.65 -11.63
CA LEU A 103 -5.79 -4.19 -10.37
C LEU A 103 -5.52 -3.05 -9.40
N THR A 104 -6.07 -3.14 -8.19
CA THR A 104 -5.71 -2.29 -7.05
C THR A 104 -5.26 -3.17 -5.89
N VAL A 105 -4.09 -2.86 -5.33
CA VAL A 105 -3.48 -3.59 -4.22
C VAL A 105 -3.15 -2.60 -3.12
N ALA A 106 -3.49 -2.93 -1.88
CA ALA A 106 -3.13 -2.16 -0.70
C ALA A 106 -2.51 -3.06 0.35
N GLY A 107 -1.28 -2.73 0.78
CA GLY A 107 -0.64 -3.37 1.92
C GLY A 107 -1.20 -2.75 3.20
N LEU A 108 -1.95 -3.51 4.00
CA LEU A 108 -2.56 -2.96 5.23
C LEU A 108 -1.49 -2.90 6.32
N ASN A 109 -1.10 -4.05 6.87
CA ASN A 109 -0.05 -4.16 7.88
C ASN A 109 1.18 -4.96 7.39
N ALA A 110 1.16 -5.42 6.14
CA ALA A 110 2.27 -6.12 5.50
C ALA A 110 2.43 -5.68 4.04
N PRO A 111 3.65 -5.70 3.50
CA PRO A 111 3.90 -5.38 2.11
C PRO A 111 3.37 -6.49 1.19
N VAL A 112 2.97 -6.11 -0.02
CA VAL A 112 2.57 -7.03 -1.09
C VAL A 112 3.55 -6.90 -2.24
N ALA A 113 4.26 -7.98 -2.58
CA ALA A 113 5.01 -8.04 -3.83
C ALA A 113 4.06 -8.39 -4.97
N VAL A 114 4.14 -7.65 -6.07
CA VAL A 114 3.32 -7.79 -7.27
C VAL A 114 4.23 -8.14 -8.43
N LEU A 115 3.95 -9.25 -9.09
CA LEU A 115 4.59 -9.65 -10.34
C LEU A 115 3.56 -9.58 -11.46
N TYR A 116 3.92 -8.95 -12.57
CA TYR A 116 3.10 -8.88 -13.78
C TYR A 116 4.01 -9.18 -14.98
N GLY A 117 4.01 -10.42 -15.46
CA GLY A 117 5.05 -10.90 -16.37
C GLY A 117 6.44 -10.80 -15.74
N ASP A 118 7.39 -10.21 -16.45
CA ASP A 118 8.77 -9.98 -15.95
C ASP A 118 8.90 -8.73 -15.07
N GLN A 119 7.80 -8.02 -14.87
CA GLN A 119 7.77 -6.73 -14.19
C GLN A 119 7.31 -6.89 -12.75
N ARG A 120 7.81 -6.00 -11.90
CA ARG A 120 7.71 -6.12 -10.45
C ARG A 120 7.43 -4.78 -9.80
N MET A 121 6.60 -4.83 -8.77
CA MET A 121 6.22 -3.73 -7.91
C MET A 121 6.08 -4.27 -6.49
N ILE A 122 6.31 -3.42 -5.49
CA ILE A 122 6.01 -3.74 -4.10
C ILE A 122 5.11 -2.65 -3.58
N VAL A 123 4.01 -3.03 -2.95
CA VAL A 123 3.12 -2.13 -2.24
C VAL A 123 3.48 -2.19 -0.76
N PRO A 124 4.12 -1.16 -0.19
CA PRO A 124 4.45 -1.16 1.23
C PRO A 124 3.21 -1.24 2.13
N SER A 125 3.41 -1.53 3.41
CA SER A 125 2.34 -1.39 4.40
C SER A 125 1.94 0.09 4.55
N GLY A 126 0.63 0.35 4.66
CA GLY A 126 0.04 1.69 4.67
C GLY A 126 -0.04 2.37 3.29
N MET A 127 0.28 1.62 2.23
CA MET A 127 0.34 2.11 0.86
C MET A 127 -0.57 1.32 -0.08
N GLN A 128 -1.10 2.00 -1.09
CA GLN A 128 -1.90 1.43 -2.17
C GLN A 128 -1.28 1.72 -3.52
N TRP A 129 -1.53 0.85 -4.47
CA TRP A 129 -1.08 0.96 -5.84
C TRP A 129 -2.15 0.39 -6.77
N SER A 130 -2.33 1.03 -7.93
CA SER A 130 -3.30 0.59 -8.93
C SER A 130 -2.69 0.64 -10.32
N THR A 131 -3.09 -0.31 -11.16
CA THR A 131 -2.76 -0.33 -12.57
C THR A 131 -3.95 -0.80 -13.41
N ASP A 132 -4.11 -0.22 -14.58
CA ASP A 132 -5.12 -0.64 -15.57
C ASP A 132 -4.50 -1.58 -16.63
N ALA A 133 -3.18 -1.79 -16.59
CA ALA A 133 -2.41 -2.53 -17.58
C ALA A 133 -1.16 -3.19 -16.96
N ALA A 134 -0.32 -3.78 -17.81
CA ALA A 134 1.01 -4.25 -17.43
C ALA A 134 1.88 -3.13 -16.82
N ILE A 135 2.79 -3.51 -15.93
CA ILE A 135 3.75 -2.58 -15.32
C ILE A 135 4.77 -2.14 -16.38
N GLU A 136 5.01 -0.84 -16.52
CA GLU A 136 5.95 -0.31 -17.51
C GLU A 136 7.40 -0.75 -17.22
N PRO A 137 8.10 -1.37 -18.20
CA PRO A 137 9.50 -1.74 -18.04
C PRO A 137 10.43 -0.52 -18.05
N LEU A 138 11.65 -0.69 -17.52
CA LEU A 138 12.66 0.37 -17.54
C LEU A 138 12.97 0.88 -18.95
N THR A 139 12.83 0.01 -19.96
CA THR A 139 13.01 0.36 -21.38
C THR A 139 11.98 1.37 -21.89
N SER A 140 10.85 1.56 -21.21
CA SER A 140 9.87 2.62 -21.50
C SER A 140 10.34 4.01 -21.06
N GLY A 141 11.46 4.09 -20.33
CA GLY A 141 12.03 5.34 -19.81
C GLY A 141 11.66 5.59 -18.34
N PHE A 142 12.54 6.31 -17.62
CA PHE A 142 12.42 6.48 -16.17
C PHE A 142 11.10 7.09 -15.71
N ALA A 143 10.57 8.08 -16.44
CA ALA A 143 9.31 8.73 -16.09
C ALA A 143 8.14 7.74 -16.05
N LEU A 144 7.99 6.91 -17.10
CA LEU A 144 6.93 5.90 -17.18
C LEU A 144 7.17 4.78 -16.17
N TRP A 145 8.41 4.32 -16.05
CA TRP A 145 8.82 3.26 -15.12
C TRP A 145 8.55 3.64 -13.66
N MET A 146 8.88 4.86 -13.23
CA MET A 146 8.61 5.35 -11.89
C MET A 146 7.13 5.57 -11.65
N ARG A 147 6.41 6.20 -12.59
CA ARG A 147 4.97 6.40 -12.48
C ARG A 147 4.24 5.07 -12.27
N ALA A 148 4.65 4.02 -12.99
CA ALA A 148 4.10 2.68 -12.83
C ALA A 148 4.41 2.03 -11.46
N ARG A 149 5.32 2.60 -10.67
CA ARG A 149 5.77 2.09 -9.37
C ARG A 149 5.56 3.06 -8.22
N THR A 150 4.91 4.21 -8.41
CA THR A 150 4.66 5.16 -7.31
C THR A 150 3.41 4.72 -6.54
N PRO A 151 3.53 4.26 -5.28
CA PRO A 151 2.36 3.99 -4.46
C PRO A 151 1.82 5.30 -3.85
N HIS A 152 0.59 5.23 -3.35
CA HIS A 152 -0.11 6.32 -2.68
C HIS A 152 -0.47 5.90 -1.26
N ARG A 153 -0.47 6.83 -0.31
CA ARG A 153 -0.84 6.54 1.08
C ARG A 153 -2.30 6.09 1.15
N LEU A 154 -2.60 5.07 1.96
CA LEU A 154 -3.98 4.73 2.29
C LEU A 154 -4.60 5.75 3.24
N PRO A 155 -5.88 6.09 3.07
CA PRO A 155 -6.64 6.77 4.10
C PRO A 155 -6.69 5.96 5.40
N ASP A 156 -6.44 6.61 6.54
CA ASP A 156 -6.41 5.95 7.85
C ASP A 156 -7.75 5.29 8.20
N THR A 157 -8.86 5.92 7.82
CA THR A 157 -10.23 5.40 7.98
C THR A 157 -10.46 4.12 7.19
N PHE A 158 -9.91 4.02 5.98
CA PHE A 158 -9.97 2.80 5.18
C PHE A 158 -9.20 1.67 5.87
N MET A 159 -7.95 1.94 6.32
CA MET A 159 -7.16 0.94 7.03
C MET A 159 -7.85 0.44 8.29
N ALA A 160 -8.39 1.35 9.11
CA ALA A 160 -9.08 1.02 10.34
C ALA A 160 -10.31 0.13 10.07
N ARG A 161 -11.13 0.51 9.08
CA ARG A 161 -12.32 -0.26 8.68
C ARG A 161 -11.95 -1.66 8.18
N LYS A 162 -10.98 -1.78 7.25
CA LYS A 162 -10.60 -3.10 6.71
C LYS A 162 -9.97 -4.01 7.76
N THR A 163 -9.20 -3.44 8.68
CA THR A 163 -8.63 -4.19 9.82
C THR A 163 -9.74 -4.65 10.79
N GLN A 164 -10.75 -3.82 11.03
CA GLN A 164 -11.91 -4.19 11.84
C GLN A 164 -12.71 -5.32 11.18
N ASP A 165 -12.93 -5.26 9.87
CA ASP A 165 -13.62 -6.32 9.13
C ASP A 165 -12.91 -7.68 9.26
N LEU A 166 -11.57 -7.67 9.22
CA LEU A 166 -10.73 -8.86 9.46
C LEU A 166 -10.82 -9.37 10.90
N ALA A 167 -10.92 -8.49 11.90
CA ALA A 167 -11.04 -8.89 13.30
C ALA A 167 -12.34 -9.67 13.59
N LEU A 168 -13.35 -9.53 12.73
CA LEU A 168 -14.61 -10.28 12.81
C LEU A 168 -14.54 -11.65 12.14
N VAL A 169 -13.48 -11.96 11.38
CA VAL A 169 -13.30 -13.25 10.74
C VAL A 169 -12.76 -14.25 11.75
N LYS A 170 -13.42 -15.39 11.85
CA LYS A 170 -12.99 -16.46 12.76
C LYS A 170 -11.68 -17.05 12.23
N GLN A 171 -10.59 -16.79 12.93
CA GLN A 171 -9.29 -17.34 12.58
C GLN A 171 -9.35 -18.88 12.56
N PRO A 172 -8.72 -19.52 11.56
CA PRO A 172 -8.62 -20.97 11.53
C PRO A 172 -7.80 -21.43 12.74
N ARG A 173 -8.47 -21.94 13.77
CA ARG A 173 -7.81 -22.58 14.90
C ARG A 173 -7.27 -23.94 14.43
N ASP A 174 -5.97 -24.16 14.57
CA ASP A 174 -5.29 -25.45 14.38
C ASP A 174 -5.59 -26.15 13.04
N VAL A 175 -5.04 -25.62 11.94
CA VAL A 175 -4.95 -26.37 10.67
C VAL A 175 -3.55 -26.99 10.53
N LEU A 176 -3.16 -27.77 11.54
CA LEU A 176 -1.89 -28.51 11.56
C LEU A 176 -1.99 -29.90 10.89
N GLU A 177 -3.04 -30.22 10.14
CA GLU A 177 -3.28 -31.59 9.63
C GLU A 177 -3.19 -31.87 8.10
N ARG A 178 -2.48 -31.07 7.25
CA ARG A 178 -2.36 -31.38 5.79
C ARG A 178 -0.94 -31.42 5.20
N ASP A 179 -0.69 -32.38 4.31
CA ASP A 179 0.62 -32.85 3.82
C ASP A 179 1.34 -32.00 2.73
N ASP A 180 0.99 -30.73 2.49
CA ASP A 180 1.74 -29.90 1.51
C ASP A 180 3.04 -29.34 2.11
N VAL A 181 4.15 -30.05 1.91
CA VAL A 181 5.44 -29.84 2.60
C VAL A 181 6.12 -28.52 2.22
N ASP A 182 6.14 -28.12 0.95
CA ASP A 182 7.01 -27.01 0.50
C ASP A 182 6.49 -25.62 0.85
N ALA A 183 5.18 -25.38 0.71
CA ALA A 183 4.56 -24.11 1.12
C ALA A 183 4.36 -24.04 2.64
N ARG A 184 4.14 -25.19 3.32
CA ARG A 184 4.12 -25.26 4.79
C ARG A 184 5.46 -24.89 5.40
N GLU A 185 6.55 -25.37 4.82
CA GLU A 185 7.87 -25.10 5.39
C GLU A 185 8.06 -23.59 5.44
N ILE A 186 7.91 -22.87 4.33
CA ILE A 186 8.17 -21.40 4.29
C ILE A 186 7.16 -20.61 5.12
N ALA A 187 5.90 -21.03 5.13
CA ALA A 187 4.84 -20.51 5.99
C ALA A 187 5.17 -20.59 7.48
N GLN A 188 5.53 -21.79 7.94
CA GLN A 188 5.86 -22.11 9.32
C GLN A 188 7.19 -21.45 9.73
N LEU A 189 8.14 -21.41 8.80
CA LEU A 189 9.44 -20.76 8.91
C LEU A 189 9.36 -19.27 9.23
N LEU A 190 8.31 -18.59 8.77
CA LEU A 190 8.07 -17.16 8.99
C LEU A 190 7.13 -16.91 10.18
N SER A 191 6.10 -17.73 10.37
CA SER A 191 5.13 -17.56 11.46
C SER A 191 5.70 -17.92 12.84
N GLU A 192 6.63 -18.88 12.91
CA GLU A 192 7.16 -19.40 14.17
C GLU A 192 8.52 -18.81 14.57
N THR A 193 9.07 -17.86 13.81
CA THR A 193 10.43 -17.32 13.95
C THR A 193 10.70 -16.49 15.23
N THR A 194 10.37 -17.02 16.40
CA THR A 194 10.86 -16.54 17.69
C THR A 194 12.38 -16.69 17.76
N ALA A 195 13.02 -16.04 18.74
CA ALA A 195 14.48 -16.07 18.89
C ALA A 195 15.06 -17.49 19.05
N ASP A 196 14.20 -18.48 19.32
CA ASP A 196 14.57 -19.80 19.81
C ASP A 196 14.59 -20.86 18.69
N GLN A 197 14.10 -20.54 17.49
CA GLN A 197 13.94 -21.48 16.37
C GLN A 197 15.00 -21.28 15.27
N THR A 198 16.27 -21.49 15.62
CA THR A 198 17.44 -21.34 14.72
C THR A 198 17.37 -22.13 13.40
N PRO A 199 16.93 -23.42 13.36
CA PRO A 199 16.89 -24.18 12.11
C PRO A 199 15.92 -23.59 11.08
N LEU A 200 14.78 -23.09 11.58
CA LEU A 200 13.77 -22.46 10.77
C LEU A 200 14.29 -21.12 10.20
N ARG A 201 14.93 -20.28 11.03
CA ARG A 201 15.63 -19.08 10.50
C ARG A 201 16.58 -19.40 9.37
N MET A 202 17.38 -20.46 9.48
CA MET A 202 18.35 -20.84 8.46
C MET A 202 17.72 -21.22 7.12
N GLN A 203 16.60 -21.94 7.12
CA GLN A 203 15.90 -22.29 5.88
C GLN A 203 15.23 -21.07 5.24
N LEU A 204 14.64 -20.17 6.04
CA LEU A 204 14.12 -18.90 5.53
C LEU A 204 15.23 -18.07 4.86
N LEU A 205 16.40 -17.97 5.50
CA LEU A 205 17.55 -17.27 4.92
C LEU A 205 17.98 -17.90 3.57
N GLN A 206 18.00 -19.22 3.45
CA GLN A 206 18.29 -19.90 2.19
C GLN A 206 17.27 -19.58 1.09
N LYS A 207 15.98 -19.53 1.44
CA LYS A 207 14.91 -19.16 0.50
C LYS A 207 15.00 -17.69 0.11
N LEU A 208 15.25 -16.78 1.06
CA LEU A 208 15.44 -15.35 0.78
C LEU A 208 16.61 -15.08 -0.18
N VAL A 209 17.64 -15.93 -0.20
CA VAL A 209 18.77 -15.78 -1.13
C VAL A 209 18.44 -16.30 -2.54
N THR A 210 17.41 -17.13 -2.69
CA THR A 210 17.10 -17.82 -3.97
C THR A 210 15.81 -17.34 -4.61
N ASP A 211 14.85 -16.84 -3.84
CA ASP A 211 13.56 -16.34 -4.30
C ASP A 211 13.52 -14.81 -4.24
N GLU A 212 13.51 -14.20 -5.42
CA GLU A 212 13.47 -12.76 -5.58
C GLU A 212 12.20 -12.11 -5.04
N SER A 213 11.04 -12.75 -5.21
CA SER A 213 9.75 -12.20 -4.77
C SER A 213 9.67 -12.19 -3.25
N LEU A 214 10.15 -13.27 -2.63
CA LEU A 214 10.25 -13.39 -1.19
C LEU A 214 11.26 -12.38 -0.62
N TRP A 215 12.42 -12.26 -1.26
CA TRP A 215 13.44 -11.27 -0.87
C TRP A 215 12.91 -9.83 -0.98
N MET A 216 12.21 -9.53 -2.06
CA MET A 216 11.51 -8.27 -2.27
C MET A 216 10.51 -8.03 -1.14
N ALA A 217 9.56 -8.92 -0.88
CA ALA A 217 8.59 -8.73 0.19
C ALA A 217 9.26 -8.54 1.57
N ALA A 218 10.29 -9.34 1.87
CA ALA A 218 11.02 -9.27 3.13
C ALA A 218 11.79 -7.94 3.30
N SER A 219 12.28 -7.34 2.21
CA SER A 219 12.98 -6.05 2.22
C SER A 219 12.14 -4.88 2.75
N PHE A 220 10.82 -5.06 2.75
CA PHE A 220 9.82 -4.07 3.17
C PHE A 220 9.00 -4.53 4.38
N HIS A 221 9.20 -5.77 4.82
CA HIS A 221 8.45 -6.33 5.92
C HIS A 221 9.07 -5.90 7.25
N PRO A 222 8.30 -5.32 8.18
CA PRO A 222 8.87 -4.73 9.39
C PRO A 222 9.70 -5.72 10.23
N ALA A 223 9.30 -7.00 10.26
CA ALA A 223 10.05 -8.06 10.96
C ALA A 223 11.30 -8.58 10.24
N TYR A 224 11.41 -8.42 8.91
CA TYR A 224 12.45 -9.07 8.09
C TYR A 224 13.36 -8.11 7.35
N GLN A 225 13.03 -6.82 7.30
CA GLN A 225 13.77 -5.82 6.53
C GLN A 225 15.26 -5.79 6.89
N GLU A 226 15.63 -5.80 8.18
CA GLU A 226 17.04 -5.73 8.57
C GLU A 226 17.85 -6.97 8.12
N ILE A 227 17.21 -8.14 8.16
CA ILE A 227 17.78 -9.38 7.64
C ILE A 227 17.94 -9.27 6.12
N ALA A 228 16.89 -8.87 5.40
CA ALA A 228 16.92 -8.75 3.94
C ALA A 228 17.96 -7.73 3.45
N TRP A 229 18.16 -6.63 4.18
CA TRP A 229 19.13 -5.58 3.85
C TRP A 229 20.57 -5.89 4.28
N SER A 230 20.77 -6.80 5.24
CA SER A 230 22.10 -7.27 5.66
C SER A 230 22.66 -8.39 4.78
N MET A 231 21.80 -9.07 4.01
CA MET A 231 22.20 -10.11 3.08
C MET A 231 22.47 -9.59 1.67
N PHE A 232 23.22 -10.36 0.90
CA PHE A 232 23.21 -10.23 -0.56
C PHE A 232 21.91 -10.85 -1.06
N GLY A 233 21.15 -10.08 -1.85
CA GLY A 233 19.96 -10.61 -2.51
C GLY A 233 20.30 -11.68 -3.55
N PRO A 234 19.27 -12.32 -4.13
CA PRO A 234 19.47 -13.15 -5.31
C PRO A 234 20.17 -12.35 -6.42
N ASP A 235 20.75 -13.05 -7.39
CA ASP A 235 21.24 -12.41 -8.61
C ASP A 235 20.03 -11.86 -9.39
N VAL A 236 19.76 -10.58 -9.19
CA VAL A 236 18.55 -9.90 -9.67
C VAL A 236 18.92 -8.87 -10.73
N SER A 237 18.01 -8.68 -11.69
CA SER A 237 18.19 -7.66 -12.73
C SER A 237 18.37 -6.26 -12.12
N VAL A 238 19.08 -5.38 -12.84
CA VAL A 238 19.25 -3.97 -12.46
C VAL A 238 17.90 -3.31 -12.18
N GLU A 239 16.87 -3.64 -12.97
CA GLU A 239 15.52 -3.14 -12.79
C GLU A 239 14.89 -3.57 -11.46
N SER A 240 15.15 -4.79 -10.99
CA SER A 240 14.72 -5.23 -9.67
C SER A 240 15.36 -4.43 -8.56
N GLN A 241 16.68 -4.30 -8.63
CA GLN A 241 17.46 -3.58 -7.64
C GLN A 241 16.97 -2.13 -7.57
N LEU A 242 16.78 -1.51 -8.73
CA LEU A 242 16.26 -0.15 -8.83
C LEU A 242 14.82 -0.04 -8.30
N THR A 243 13.95 -1.02 -8.58
CA THR A 243 12.58 -1.05 -8.04
C THR A 243 12.61 -1.04 -6.51
N ARG A 244 13.42 -1.92 -5.92
CA ARG A 244 13.57 -2.01 -4.46
C ARG A 244 14.11 -0.71 -3.86
N LEU A 245 15.14 -0.13 -4.47
CA LEU A 245 15.75 1.11 -3.98
C LEU A 245 14.77 2.29 -4.10
N PHE A 246 14.09 2.41 -5.23
CA PHE A 246 13.08 3.45 -5.45
C PHE A 246 11.94 3.38 -4.43
N LEU A 247 11.51 2.16 -4.07
CA LEU A 247 10.37 1.96 -3.18
C LEU A 247 10.72 2.08 -1.69
N LEU A 248 11.99 1.92 -1.28
CA LEU A 248 12.36 1.87 0.14
C LEU A 248 11.84 3.08 0.94
N PRO A 249 11.99 4.33 0.49
CA PRO A 249 11.44 5.46 1.22
C PRO A 249 9.92 5.36 1.46
N PHE A 250 9.14 4.88 0.50
CA PHE A 250 7.69 4.73 0.69
C PHE A 250 7.34 3.77 1.83
N SER A 251 8.22 2.83 2.18
CA SER A 251 8.01 1.91 3.30
C SER A 251 8.43 2.42 4.67
N ALA A 252 9.21 3.51 4.72
CA ALA A 252 9.60 4.14 5.97
C ALA A 252 8.46 5.00 6.57
N LEU A 253 7.24 4.92 6.03
CA LEU A 253 6.04 5.58 6.55
C LEU A 253 5.29 4.74 7.58
N THR A 254 5.67 3.47 7.75
CA THR A 254 5.17 2.62 8.83
C THR A 254 5.67 3.11 10.19
N GLN A 255 5.03 2.71 11.30
CA GLN A 255 5.47 3.15 12.63
C GLN A 255 6.88 2.64 12.99
N GLN A 256 7.29 1.47 12.47
CA GLN A 256 8.57 0.88 12.78
C GLN A 256 9.73 1.65 12.13
N GLU A 257 10.72 2.00 12.94
CA GLU A 257 11.90 2.72 12.47
C GLU A 257 12.87 1.80 11.73
N PHE A 258 13.45 2.29 10.64
CA PHE A 258 14.58 1.63 9.99
C PHE A 258 15.83 1.86 10.81
N SER A 259 16.63 0.81 10.99
CA SER A 259 17.94 1.00 11.61
C SER A 259 18.79 1.90 10.72
N PRO A 260 19.67 2.75 11.29
CA PRO A 260 20.56 3.61 10.51
C PRO A 260 21.38 2.83 9.47
N PHE A 261 21.71 1.57 9.78
CA PHE A 261 22.35 0.63 8.87
C PHE A 261 21.60 0.47 7.54
N ILE A 262 20.26 0.37 7.56
CA ILE A 262 19.44 0.21 6.35
C ILE A 262 19.57 1.44 5.45
N PHE A 263 19.53 2.65 6.01
CA PHE A 263 19.69 3.88 5.23
C PHE A 263 21.09 4.03 4.64
N GLU A 264 22.15 3.66 5.37
CA GLU A 264 23.51 3.63 4.83
C GLU A 264 23.64 2.62 3.69
N ARG A 265 23.06 1.42 3.86
CA ARG A 265 23.07 0.38 2.82
C ARG A 265 22.26 0.80 1.60
N TYR A 266 21.12 1.44 1.80
CA TYR A 266 20.29 2.03 0.75
C TYR A 266 21.08 3.05 -0.07
N LYS A 267 21.68 4.03 0.59
CA LYS A 267 22.50 5.07 -0.04
C LYS A 267 23.63 4.46 -0.88
N ALA A 268 24.40 3.52 -0.31
CA ALA A 268 25.48 2.84 -1.02
C ALA A 268 24.98 2.06 -2.25
N SER A 269 23.88 1.33 -2.10
CA SER A 269 23.29 0.52 -3.18
C SER A 269 22.73 1.39 -4.30
N LEU A 270 22.19 2.57 -3.97
CA LEU A 270 21.63 3.49 -4.95
C LEU A 270 22.72 4.11 -5.83
N ILE A 271 23.87 4.45 -5.25
CA ILE A 271 25.05 4.91 -6.02
C ILE A 271 25.53 3.80 -6.95
N ASP A 272 25.64 2.57 -6.44
CA ASP A 272 26.11 1.43 -7.23
C ASP A 272 25.21 1.18 -8.44
N VAL A 273 23.89 1.15 -8.23
CA VAL A 273 22.90 0.98 -9.32
C VAL A 273 22.91 2.15 -10.29
N LEU A 274 23.14 3.38 -9.84
CA LEU A 274 23.27 4.55 -10.73
C LEU A 274 24.41 4.36 -11.75
N THR A 275 25.49 3.67 -11.40
CA THR A 275 26.59 3.38 -12.35
C THR A 275 26.23 2.34 -13.41
N GLN A 276 25.15 1.60 -13.21
CA GLN A 276 24.72 0.49 -14.07
C GLN A 276 23.58 0.90 -15.02
N VAL A 277 22.98 2.08 -14.84
CA VAL A 277 21.91 2.58 -15.72
C VAL A 277 22.44 3.45 -16.86
N GLY A 278 21.69 3.51 -17.96
CA GLY A 278 22.13 4.23 -19.16
C GLY A 278 22.23 5.75 -19.01
N ASP A 279 21.42 6.35 -18.14
CA ASP A 279 21.43 7.80 -17.89
C ASP A 279 21.28 8.10 -16.38
N PRO A 280 22.40 8.15 -15.63
CA PRO A 280 22.38 8.39 -14.19
C PRO A 280 21.90 9.79 -13.81
N VAL A 281 22.08 10.80 -14.68
CA VAL A 281 21.67 12.18 -14.43
C VAL A 281 20.15 12.24 -14.42
N LEU A 282 19.53 11.72 -15.48
CA LEU A 282 18.08 11.71 -15.60
C LEU A 282 17.42 10.88 -14.50
N LEU A 283 18.00 9.72 -14.16
CA LEU A 283 17.50 8.90 -13.06
C LEU A 283 17.57 9.63 -11.71
N THR A 284 18.69 10.29 -11.42
CA THR A 284 18.86 11.05 -10.17
C THR A 284 17.84 12.17 -10.04
N GLU A 285 17.54 12.89 -11.13
CA GLU A 285 16.52 13.95 -11.13
C GLU A 285 15.13 13.39 -10.82
N HIS A 286 14.75 12.28 -11.47
CA HIS A 286 13.45 11.67 -11.23
C HIS A 286 13.31 11.10 -9.81
N ILE A 287 14.38 10.50 -9.25
CA ILE A 287 14.40 10.05 -7.86
C ILE A 287 14.20 11.23 -6.92
N ALA A 288 14.94 12.33 -7.13
CA ALA A 288 14.81 13.52 -6.31
C ALA A 288 13.39 14.08 -6.34
N GLN A 289 12.78 14.19 -7.53
CA GLN A 289 11.40 14.67 -7.69
C GLN A 289 10.37 13.76 -7.01
N ALA A 290 10.51 12.43 -7.17
CA ALA A 290 9.57 11.47 -6.61
C ALA A 290 9.66 11.35 -5.07
N HIS A 291 10.86 11.49 -4.51
CA HIS A 291 11.09 11.32 -3.08
C HIS A 291 11.00 12.62 -2.28
N LEU A 292 11.12 13.79 -2.90
CA LEU A 292 11.03 15.08 -2.22
C LEU A 292 9.72 15.25 -1.40
N PRO A 293 8.52 14.92 -1.91
CA PRO A 293 7.28 15.01 -1.12
C PRO A 293 7.26 14.11 0.11
N LEU A 294 8.02 13.01 0.11
CA LEU A 294 8.07 12.08 1.25
C LEU A 294 8.73 12.71 2.47
N ILE A 295 9.62 13.69 2.29
CA ILE A 295 10.29 14.41 3.39
C ILE A 295 9.24 15.14 4.25
N SER A 296 8.40 15.96 3.63
CA SER A 296 7.32 16.67 4.32
C SER A 296 6.30 15.71 4.93
N MET A 297 6.02 14.59 4.25
CA MET A 297 5.15 13.56 4.80
C MET A 297 5.73 12.94 6.06
N TYR A 298 7.02 12.58 6.11
CA TYR A 298 7.66 12.09 7.32
C TYR A 298 7.59 13.10 8.48
N GLU A 299 7.82 14.38 8.20
CA GLU A 299 7.70 15.43 9.22
C GLU A 299 6.28 15.51 9.77
N SER A 300 5.26 15.49 8.90
CA SER A 300 3.85 15.54 9.30
C SER A 300 3.42 14.33 10.15
N LEU A 301 4.05 13.17 9.94
CA LEU A 301 3.82 11.94 10.70
C LEU A 301 4.67 11.85 11.98
N GLY A 302 5.49 12.84 12.27
CA GLY A 302 6.35 12.86 13.46
C GLY A 302 7.61 11.99 13.33
N TYR A 303 8.15 11.80 12.12
CA TYR A 303 9.35 11.01 11.81
C TYR A 303 10.54 11.88 11.36
N PRO A 304 11.02 12.86 12.16
CA PRO A 304 12.03 13.83 11.73
C PRO A 304 13.40 13.22 11.42
N VAL A 305 13.76 12.10 12.06
CA VAL A 305 15.02 11.39 11.78
C VAL A 305 14.99 10.81 10.37
N ARG A 306 13.86 10.21 9.95
CA ARG A 306 13.69 9.64 8.61
C ARG A 306 13.66 10.72 7.54
N ALA A 307 13.00 11.85 7.83
CA ALA A 307 13.05 13.05 6.99
C ALA A 307 14.49 13.50 6.73
N ARG A 308 15.30 13.63 7.80
CA ARG A 308 16.70 14.02 7.69
C ARG A 308 17.53 13.01 6.90
N SER A 309 17.40 11.71 7.18
CA SER A 309 18.14 10.68 6.43
C SER A 309 17.81 10.68 4.94
N LEU A 310 16.54 10.91 4.57
CA LEU A 310 16.15 11.04 3.17
C LEU A 310 16.70 12.33 2.54
N GLN A 311 16.62 13.47 3.23
CA GLN A 311 17.23 14.74 2.78
C GLN A 311 18.73 14.56 2.49
N GLU A 312 19.48 14.00 3.44
CA GLU A 312 20.91 13.73 3.30
C GLU A 312 21.22 12.80 2.13
N THR A 313 20.37 11.78 1.92
CA THR A 313 20.52 10.87 0.78
C THR A 313 20.28 11.58 -0.54
N LEU A 314 19.20 12.36 -0.67
CA LEU A 314 18.90 13.09 -1.91
C LEU A 314 19.97 14.14 -2.23
N LEU A 315 20.44 14.90 -1.24
CA LEU A 315 21.54 15.85 -1.43
C LEU A 315 22.81 15.15 -1.90
N TYR A 316 23.14 14.01 -1.28
CA TYR A 316 24.31 13.24 -1.68
C TYR A 316 24.20 12.72 -3.12
N LEU A 317 23.04 12.22 -3.54
CA LEU A 317 22.83 11.76 -4.93
C LEU A 317 22.99 12.90 -5.93
N ILE A 318 22.40 14.07 -5.62
CA ILE A 318 22.51 15.27 -6.47
C ILE A 318 23.98 15.71 -6.58
N GLU A 319 24.75 15.63 -5.50
CA GLU A 319 26.18 15.99 -5.48
C GLU A 319 27.08 14.96 -6.16
N ALA A 320 26.71 13.69 -6.12
CA ALA A 320 27.40 12.62 -6.81
C ALA A 320 27.08 12.55 -8.32
N SER A 321 26.00 13.20 -8.76
CA SER A 321 25.62 13.28 -10.17
C SER A 321 26.70 14.00 -11.00
N PRO A 322 27.07 13.49 -12.19
CA PRO A 322 28.10 14.12 -13.03
C PRO A 322 27.65 15.49 -13.56
N GLU A 323 26.35 15.73 -13.65
CA GLU A 323 25.76 17.01 -14.03
C GLU A 323 24.56 17.33 -13.12
N VAL A 324 24.37 18.61 -12.81
CA VAL A 324 23.26 19.09 -11.98
C VAL A 324 22.22 19.80 -12.85
N THR A 325 21.07 19.15 -13.04
CA THR A 325 19.96 19.67 -13.85
C THR A 325 19.17 20.76 -13.12
N THR A 326 18.21 21.39 -13.81
CA THR A 326 17.32 22.40 -13.20
C THR A 326 16.46 21.79 -12.09
N GLY A 327 15.86 20.62 -12.32
CA GLY A 327 15.04 19.95 -11.29
C GLY A 327 15.85 19.56 -10.05
N MET A 328 17.12 19.16 -10.22
CA MET A 328 18.01 18.91 -9.08
C MET A 328 18.34 20.18 -8.28
N LYS A 329 18.51 21.33 -8.95
CA LYS A 329 18.74 22.62 -8.27
C LYS A 329 17.51 23.06 -7.47
N GLU A 330 16.32 22.85 -8.02
CA GLU A 330 15.06 23.12 -7.34
C GLU A 330 14.90 22.21 -6.11
N ALA A 331 15.10 20.89 -6.27
CA ALA A 331 15.06 19.96 -5.15
C ALA A 331 16.08 20.31 -4.06
N LYS A 332 17.32 20.68 -4.42
CA LYS A 332 18.35 21.13 -3.45
C LYS A 332 17.94 22.40 -2.71
N LYS A 333 17.32 23.35 -3.41
CA LYS A 333 16.79 24.58 -2.82
C LYS A 333 15.66 24.28 -1.83
N ASP A 334 14.74 23.40 -2.19
CA ASP A 334 13.59 23.03 -1.35
C ASP A 334 14.05 22.29 -0.09
N ILE A 335 14.98 21.33 -0.23
CA ILE A 335 15.59 20.64 0.92
C ILE A 335 16.28 21.65 1.86
N SER A 336 17.02 22.61 1.31
CA SER A 336 17.69 23.65 2.11
C SER A 336 16.68 24.55 2.84
N ALA A 337 15.54 24.85 2.22
CA ALA A 337 14.47 25.63 2.84
C ALA A 337 13.80 24.87 4.00
N MET A 338 13.59 23.55 3.86
CA MET A 338 13.07 22.71 4.95
C MET A 338 14.01 22.66 6.15
N GLN A 339 15.34 22.63 5.91
CA GLN A 339 16.34 22.66 6.98
C GLN A 339 16.45 24.02 7.68
N ALA A 340 16.01 25.10 7.03
CA ALA A 340 16.05 26.46 7.57
C ALA A 340 14.93 26.77 8.56
N ILE A 341 14.07 25.79 8.91
CA ILE A 341 13.02 25.98 9.91
C ILE A 341 13.66 26.34 11.25
N ASP A 342 13.41 27.59 11.63
CA ASP A 342 14.05 28.32 12.70
C ASP A 342 13.50 27.92 14.07
N VAL A 343 14.26 27.10 14.79
CA VAL A 343 14.01 26.72 16.19
C VAL A 343 13.98 27.96 17.11
N SER A 344 14.45 29.13 16.64
CA SER A 344 14.35 30.40 17.38
C SER A 344 12.91 30.87 17.62
N SER A 345 11.93 30.33 16.90
CA SER A 345 10.51 30.65 17.09
C SER A 345 9.86 29.91 18.26
N LEU A 346 10.50 28.89 18.84
CA LEU A 346 10.10 28.28 20.12
C LEU A 346 10.56 29.13 21.32
N THR A 347 10.36 30.44 21.24
CA THR A 347 10.47 31.31 22.41
C THR A 347 9.45 30.80 23.43
N ALA A 348 9.94 30.41 24.59
CA ALA A 348 9.14 29.90 25.71
C ALA A 348 7.84 30.69 25.82
N VAL A 349 6.71 29.99 25.73
CA VAL A 349 5.41 30.55 26.10
C VAL A 349 5.55 31.03 27.54
N THR A 350 5.78 32.34 27.71
CA THR A 350 5.74 32.97 29.02
C THR A 350 4.37 32.63 29.59
N PRO A 351 4.28 32.01 30.80
CA PRO A 351 3.01 31.70 31.41
C PRO A 351 2.14 32.96 31.40
N ARG A 352 1.08 32.94 30.61
CA ARG A 352 0.17 34.08 30.51
C ARG A 352 -0.54 34.16 31.86
N GLU A 353 -0.24 35.21 32.60
CA GLU A 353 -0.89 35.55 33.86
C GLU A 353 -2.40 35.58 33.62
N PRO A 354 -3.22 34.91 34.44
CA PRO A 354 -4.65 34.77 34.19
C PRO A 354 -5.32 36.15 34.21
N GLU A 355 -5.78 36.61 33.05
CA GLU A 355 -6.66 37.77 32.94
C GLU A 355 -8.00 37.46 33.64
N PRO A 356 -8.55 38.41 34.43
CA PRO A 356 -9.79 38.20 35.15
C PRO A 356 -10.98 38.08 34.19
N GLU A 357 -11.75 37.00 34.40
CA GLU A 357 -13.07 36.75 33.80
C GLU A 357 -13.98 37.99 33.89
N ILE A 358 -14.34 38.53 32.73
CA ILE A 358 -15.52 39.39 32.58
C ILE A 358 -16.67 38.49 32.12
N ALA A 359 -17.71 38.46 32.95
CA ALA A 359 -18.90 37.67 32.76
C ALA A 359 -19.85 38.25 31.69
N GLU A 360 -20.68 37.33 31.18
CA GLU A 360 -21.98 37.52 30.52
C GLU A 360 -22.02 37.80 29.00
N ALA A 361 -22.14 36.71 28.25
CA ALA A 361 -23.17 36.60 27.21
C ALA A 361 -23.67 35.14 27.15
N SER A 362 -24.99 35.00 27.25
CA SER A 362 -25.78 33.76 27.20
C SER A 362 -25.25 32.74 26.17
N LYS A 363 -24.54 31.70 26.63
CA LYS A 363 -24.23 30.53 25.81
C LYS A 363 -25.33 29.49 25.99
N GLU A 364 -26.12 29.30 24.93
CA GLU A 364 -26.78 28.01 24.74
C GLU A 364 -25.72 26.90 24.80
N PRO A 365 -26.02 25.72 25.36
CA PRO A 365 -25.07 24.63 25.43
C PRO A 365 -24.65 24.24 24.00
N THR A 366 -23.49 24.73 23.58
CA THR A 366 -22.86 24.31 22.34
C THR A 366 -22.49 22.85 22.54
N VAL A 367 -23.25 21.94 21.94
CA VAL A 367 -22.89 20.53 21.89
C VAL A 367 -21.54 20.46 21.17
N VAL A 368 -20.50 20.00 21.86
CA VAL A 368 -19.17 19.80 21.30
C VAL A 368 -18.99 18.31 21.11
N LEU A 369 -18.97 17.87 19.85
CA LEU A 369 -18.71 16.48 19.48
C LEU A 369 -17.22 16.17 19.48
N LEU A 370 -16.87 14.93 19.81
CA LEU A 370 -15.51 14.42 19.63
C LEU A 370 -15.18 14.28 18.13
N PRO A 371 -13.89 14.36 17.71
CA PRO A 371 -13.50 14.26 16.30
C PRO A 371 -14.09 13.04 15.58
N GLU A 372 -14.07 11.86 16.21
CA GLU A 372 -14.63 10.63 15.66
C GLU A 372 -16.15 10.69 15.47
N GLU A 373 -16.86 11.38 16.37
CA GLU A 373 -18.31 11.58 16.29
C GLU A 373 -18.66 12.55 15.15
N VAL A 374 -17.82 13.57 14.93
CA VAL A 374 -17.97 14.53 13.82
C VAL A 374 -17.80 13.82 12.48
N GLU A 375 -16.75 13.00 12.32
CA GLU A 375 -16.51 12.24 11.09
C GLU A 375 -17.65 11.25 10.81
N LEU A 376 -18.12 10.53 11.83
CA LEU A 376 -19.23 9.60 11.72
C LEU A 376 -20.55 10.31 11.36
N ALA A 377 -20.81 11.48 11.95
CA ALA A 377 -21.98 12.30 11.63
C ALA A 377 -21.95 12.80 10.18
N ALA A 378 -20.80 13.35 9.75
CA ALA A 378 -20.60 13.79 8.37
C ALA A 378 -20.81 12.64 7.37
N TYR A 379 -20.22 11.47 7.64
CA TYR A 379 -20.39 10.28 6.80
C TYR A 379 -21.87 9.88 6.66
N ARG A 380 -22.63 9.86 7.77
CA ARG A 380 -24.06 9.54 7.74
C ARG A 380 -24.83 10.53 6.88
N MET A 381 -24.66 11.83 7.11
CA MET A 381 -25.30 12.90 6.33
C MET A 381 -25.03 12.75 4.83
N LEU A 382 -23.79 12.43 4.45
CA LEU A 382 -23.40 12.23 3.06
C LEU A 382 -24.01 10.97 2.45
N SER A 383 -23.97 9.83 3.17
CA SER A 383 -24.54 8.57 2.70
C SER A 383 -26.07 8.65 2.47
N GLU A 384 -26.78 9.40 3.29
CA GLU A 384 -28.24 9.63 3.14
C GLU A 384 -28.58 10.41 1.87
N THR A 385 -27.64 11.21 1.35
CA THR A 385 -27.85 12.04 0.14
C THR A 385 -27.49 11.34 -1.17
N SER A 386 -27.19 10.04 -1.13
CA SER A 386 -26.72 9.26 -2.28
C SER A 386 -25.39 9.76 -2.87
N ALA A 387 -24.52 10.33 -2.03
CA ALA A 387 -23.15 10.64 -2.43
C ALA A 387 -22.35 9.35 -2.66
N LEU A 388 -21.51 9.35 -3.68
CA LEU A 388 -20.60 8.24 -4.00
C LEU A 388 -19.25 8.47 -3.32
N PHE A 389 -18.85 7.50 -2.49
CA PHE A 389 -17.55 7.47 -1.85
C PHE A 389 -16.56 6.77 -2.77
N THR A 390 -15.53 7.50 -3.21
CA THR A 390 -14.42 6.98 -4.01
C THR A 390 -13.28 6.56 -3.09
N VAL A 391 -12.23 5.95 -3.65
CA VAL A 391 -11.01 5.64 -2.90
C VAL A 391 -10.21 6.89 -2.52
N GLN A 392 -10.51 8.04 -3.16
CA GLN A 392 -9.94 9.35 -2.85
C GLN A 392 -10.77 10.12 -1.81
N THR A 393 -12.04 9.73 -1.58
CA THR A 393 -12.90 10.44 -0.64
C THR A 393 -12.34 10.39 0.77
N ALA A 394 -12.13 11.56 1.36
CA ALA A 394 -11.67 11.71 2.75
C ALA A 394 -12.64 12.57 3.55
N ILE A 395 -12.90 12.17 4.79
CA ILE A 395 -13.64 12.96 5.77
C ILE A 395 -12.74 13.08 6.99
N THR A 396 -12.41 14.30 7.39
CA THR A 396 -11.49 14.54 8.51
C THR A 396 -12.01 15.66 9.40
N ALA A 397 -12.19 15.38 10.68
CA ALA A 397 -12.52 16.42 11.65
C ALA A 397 -11.30 17.32 11.91
N PHE A 398 -11.48 18.64 11.78
CA PHE A 398 -10.39 19.60 12.00
C PHE A 398 -10.71 20.68 13.05
N ALA A 399 -11.99 20.85 13.40
CA ALA A 399 -12.45 21.73 14.46
C ALA A 399 -13.71 21.15 15.14
N PRO A 400 -14.10 21.64 16.33
CA PRO A 400 -15.32 21.20 16.99
C PRO A 400 -16.53 21.28 16.05
N ASN A 401 -17.23 20.16 15.88
CA ASN A 401 -18.40 20.02 15.00
C ASN A 401 -18.13 20.20 13.49
N GLN A 402 -16.87 20.34 13.04
CA GLN A 402 -16.54 20.60 11.64
C GLN A 402 -15.68 19.51 11.04
N ALA A 403 -16.11 19.00 9.88
CA ALA A 403 -15.39 18.04 9.05
C ALA A 403 -15.01 18.68 7.72
N ARG A 404 -13.79 18.39 7.24
CA ARG A 404 -13.41 18.61 5.85
C ARG A 404 -13.78 17.35 5.06
N VAL A 405 -14.55 17.52 3.99
CA VAL A 405 -14.93 16.47 3.04
C VAL A 405 -14.16 16.76 1.74
N SER A 406 -13.40 15.78 1.26
CA SER A 406 -12.60 15.90 0.04
C SER A 406 -13.00 14.82 -0.97
N ASP A 407 -12.98 15.18 -2.25
CA ASP A 407 -13.15 14.27 -3.39
C ASP A 407 -14.37 13.34 -3.30
N ILE A 408 -15.50 13.88 -2.85
CA ILE A 408 -16.78 13.15 -2.85
C ILE A 408 -17.49 13.38 -4.18
N VAL A 409 -18.10 12.33 -4.73
CA VAL A 409 -18.76 12.39 -6.04
C VAL A 409 -20.27 12.45 -5.90
N PHE A 410 -20.89 13.41 -6.57
CA PHE A 410 -22.34 13.50 -6.72
C PHE A 410 -22.73 13.29 -8.18
N SER A 411 -23.52 12.26 -8.45
CA SER A 411 -24.04 11.98 -9.79
C SER A 411 -25.31 12.77 -10.09
N THR A 412 -25.32 13.49 -11.22
CA THR A 412 -26.54 14.08 -11.80
C THR A 412 -27.00 13.27 -13.01
N ALA A 413 -28.09 13.70 -13.65
CA ALA A 413 -28.57 13.05 -14.87
C ALA A 413 -27.62 13.26 -16.07
N THR A 414 -26.72 14.26 -16.00
CA THR A 414 -25.88 14.65 -17.13
C THR A 414 -24.39 14.46 -16.88
N LYS A 415 -23.92 14.64 -15.64
CA LYS A 415 -22.49 14.53 -15.26
C LYS A 415 -22.31 14.15 -13.79
N ASP A 416 -21.15 13.58 -13.50
CA ASP A 416 -20.67 13.41 -12.12
C ASP A 416 -19.86 14.64 -11.71
N HIS A 417 -20.06 15.11 -10.48
CA HIS A 417 -19.31 16.23 -9.90
C HIS A 417 -18.42 15.74 -8.77
N SER A 418 -17.11 15.99 -8.86
CA SER A 418 -16.22 15.83 -7.71
C SER A 418 -16.22 17.12 -6.91
N VAL A 419 -16.51 17.01 -5.62
CA VAL A 419 -16.71 18.17 -4.74
C VAL A 419 -15.92 18.00 -3.45
N SER A 420 -15.32 19.09 -2.98
CA SER A 420 -14.69 19.19 -1.67
C SER A 420 -15.25 20.38 -0.92
N PHE A 421 -15.50 20.26 0.39
CA PHE A 421 -16.10 21.33 1.20
C PHE A 421 -15.88 21.11 2.69
N THR A 422 -16.14 22.15 3.48
CA THR A 422 -16.20 22.10 4.94
C THR A 422 -17.65 21.94 5.38
N LEU A 423 -17.95 20.95 6.23
CA LEU A 423 -19.29 20.67 6.78
C LEU A 423 -19.29 20.85 8.29
N ASP A 424 -20.16 21.71 8.80
CA ASP A 424 -20.51 21.74 10.22
C ASP A 424 -21.69 20.78 10.46
N VAL A 425 -21.43 19.68 11.18
CA VAL A 425 -22.38 18.56 11.33
C VAL A 425 -23.52 18.85 12.30
N VAL A 426 -23.40 19.90 13.12
CA VAL A 426 -24.45 20.28 14.09
C VAL A 426 -25.39 21.30 13.47
N THR A 427 -24.85 22.31 12.79
CA THR A 427 -25.64 23.35 12.12
C THR A 427 -26.10 22.93 10.73
N GLY A 428 -25.46 21.91 10.14
CA GLY A 428 -25.68 21.50 8.76
C GLY A 428 -25.29 22.59 7.77
N THR A 429 -24.27 23.40 8.06
CA THR A 429 -23.80 24.45 7.15
C THR A 429 -22.58 23.99 6.36
N VAL A 430 -22.49 24.40 5.10
CA VAL A 430 -21.41 24.05 4.18
C VAL A 430 -20.61 25.30 3.82
N ALA A 431 -19.29 25.22 3.86
CA ALA A 431 -18.37 26.31 3.51
C ALA A 431 -17.18 25.80 2.68
N ASP A 432 -16.32 26.70 2.21
CA ASP A 432 -15.07 26.37 1.48
C ASP A 432 -15.28 25.37 0.34
N ILE A 433 -16.35 25.57 -0.42
CA ILE A 433 -16.78 24.68 -1.50
C ILE A 433 -15.80 24.78 -2.66
N ASP A 434 -15.37 23.63 -3.16
CA ASP A 434 -14.59 23.43 -4.36
C ASP A 434 -15.32 22.41 -5.25
N VAL A 435 -15.76 22.83 -6.43
CA VAL A 435 -16.39 21.94 -7.43
C VAL A 435 -15.47 21.85 -8.64
N ASN A 436 -14.90 20.67 -8.89
CA ASN A 436 -13.99 20.43 -10.03
C ASN A 436 -12.82 21.45 -10.12
N GLY A 437 -12.33 21.99 -8.99
CA GLY A 437 -11.25 22.97 -8.92
C GLY A 437 -11.70 24.43 -8.86
N GLU A 438 -13.01 24.71 -8.94
CA GLU A 438 -13.55 26.06 -8.82
C GLU A 438 -13.93 26.40 -7.36
N THR A 439 -13.32 27.44 -6.79
CA THR A 439 -13.42 27.79 -5.35
C THR A 439 -14.24 29.05 -5.06
N ASN A 440 -14.90 29.64 -6.06
CA ASN A 440 -15.57 30.95 -5.94
C ASN A 440 -17.03 30.84 -5.47
N PHE A 441 -17.25 30.35 -4.25
CA PHE A 441 -18.59 30.29 -3.64
C PHE A 441 -18.68 31.20 -2.39
N PRO A 442 -19.30 32.40 -2.51
CA PRO A 442 -19.25 33.42 -1.46
C PRO A 442 -20.23 33.20 -0.30
N TYR A 443 -21.10 32.20 -0.36
CA TYR A 443 -22.14 31.96 0.65
C TYR A 443 -21.98 30.56 1.26
N ALA A 444 -22.31 30.44 2.55
CA ALA A 444 -22.34 29.17 3.26
C ALA A 444 -23.79 28.63 3.30
N PRO A 445 -24.23 27.82 2.32
CA PRO A 445 -25.57 27.26 2.29
C PRO A 445 -25.78 26.22 3.40
N THR A 446 -27.05 25.91 3.68
CA THR A 446 -27.36 24.68 4.43
C THR A 446 -27.03 23.46 3.56
N PHE A 447 -26.71 22.34 4.19
CA PHE A 447 -26.33 21.09 3.54
C PHE A 447 -27.42 20.61 2.57
N GLU A 448 -28.69 20.67 2.96
CA GLU A 448 -29.81 20.34 2.06
C GLU A 448 -29.87 21.26 0.83
N SER A 449 -29.66 22.57 1.01
CA SER A 449 -29.66 23.54 -0.10
C SER A 449 -28.48 23.31 -1.04
N PHE A 450 -27.31 22.98 -0.48
CA PHE A 450 -26.11 22.63 -1.23
C PHE A 450 -26.30 21.37 -2.08
N ILE A 451 -26.88 20.31 -1.52
CA ILE A 451 -27.21 19.07 -2.25
C ILE A 451 -28.24 19.34 -3.35
N GLY A 452 -29.28 20.12 -3.05
CA GLY A 452 -30.27 20.53 -4.05
C GLY A 452 -29.65 21.32 -5.21
N TRP A 453 -28.73 22.24 -4.89
CA TRP A 453 -28.00 23.02 -5.87
C TRP A 453 -27.11 22.15 -6.78
N ILE A 454 -26.28 21.25 -6.21
CA ILE A 454 -25.44 20.33 -6.98
C ILE A 454 -26.27 19.44 -7.90
N LYS A 455 -27.41 18.92 -7.42
CA LYS A 455 -28.26 18.03 -8.22
C LYS A 455 -29.08 18.73 -9.30
N SER A 456 -29.20 20.07 -9.23
CA SER A 456 -30.05 20.84 -10.15
C SER A 456 -29.39 21.19 -11.49
N ASP A 457 -28.14 20.76 -11.74
CA ASP A 457 -27.34 21.14 -12.92
C ASP A 457 -27.19 22.67 -13.10
N ALA A 458 -27.38 23.46 -12.04
CA ALA A 458 -27.19 24.92 -12.05
C ALA A 458 -25.70 25.35 -12.04
N LEU A 459 -24.80 24.42 -12.42
CA LEU A 459 -23.34 24.51 -12.39
C LEU A 459 -22.73 24.48 -13.80
#